data_AF-A0A2G9NVZ0-F1
#
_entry.id   AF-A0A2G9NVZ0-F1
#
_cell.length_a   1.000
_cell.length_b   1.000
_cell.length_c   1.000
_cell.angle_alpha   90.00
_cell.angle_beta   90.00
_cell.angle_gamma   90.00
#
_symmetry.space_group_name_H-M   'P 1'
#
loop_
_entity.id
_entity.type
_entity.pdbx_description
1 polymer ?
#
loop_
_entity_poly.entity_id
_entity_poly.type
_entity_poly.pdbx_seq_one_letter_code
_entity_poly.pdbx_strand_id
1 'polypeptide(L)'
;CAQGACLEGVHDVGFIDFTNSFNKILLEYNNGTDILDEIPVISCNEIIKAKVEAKNFGSFYENVTLNGDAGGIVFSLNNINNMIPGGTNLRTSLSPYINLNLPSGFYNITIETIIPIDDNLSNNQAIRTIEIQCETPECTQNNDCGNVDSYLTCDGLDNVINVTNFPICTDGECGENIINNTIEICEFGCYGGVCISQCNDNSDCPSDEHTEQCLGNELNVTAVGYFCNQGVCEQETNNTIEECEFGCSNDQCNEPECNTDNDCGEDEINNFCVGDDLHSITTAPICTQGSCDETINEQITNCEFGCANGYCNQYNPQCGNGILDSGEQCDDG
;
A
#
# COMPACT_ATOMS: atom_id res chain seq x y z
N CYS A 1 22.55 27.01 48.32
CA CYS A 1 23.44 27.99 48.99
C CYS A 1 24.40 27.25 49.91
N ALA A 2 25.71 27.39 49.71
CA ALA A 2 26.68 27.13 50.77
C ALA A 2 27.12 28.51 51.30
N GLN A 3 27.01 28.73 52.61
CA GLN A 3 27.52 29.94 53.29
C GLN A 3 26.86 31.27 52.85
N GLY A 4 25.60 31.25 52.42
CA GLY A 4 24.83 32.49 52.16
C GLY A 4 25.07 33.16 50.80
N ALA A 5 25.87 32.56 49.92
CA ALA A 5 25.94 32.94 48.50
C ALA A 5 25.08 32.01 47.63
N CYS A 6 24.46 32.55 46.58
CA CYS A 6 23.91 31.73 45.50
C CYS A 6 25.05 30.93 44.88
N LEU A 7 24.84 29.63 44.70
CA LEU A 7 25.77 28.82 43.92
C LEU A 7 25.61 29.26 42.47
N GLU A 8 26.69 29.64 41.80
CA GLU A 8 26.67 29.85 40.35
C GLU A 8 26.37 28.52 39.65
N GLY A 9 25.49 28.55 38.65
CA GLY A 9 25.11 27.38 37.86
C GLY A 9 23.92 27.69 36.97
N VAL A 10 23.64 26.79 36.03
CA VAL A 10 22.54 26.90 35.07
C VAL A 10 21.39 26.02 35.54
N HIS A 11 20.16 26.51 35.46
CA HIS A 11 18.94 25.72 35.60
C HIS A 11 18.36 25.46 34.21
N ASP A 12 18.31 24.21 33.75
CA ASP A 12 17.83 23.89 32.40
C ASP A 12 17.30 22.45 32.36
N VAL A 13 16.02 22.29 31.99
CA VAL A 13 15.41 20.99 31.72
C VAL A 13 14.62 21.04 30.41
N GLY A 14 15.04 20.20 29.46
CA GLY A 14 14.39 20.09 28.17
C GLY A 14 14.18 18.65 27.71
N PHE A 15 13.56 18.49 26.55
CA PHE A 15 13.36 17.20 25.91
C PHE A 15 14.50 16.81 24.97
N ILE A 16 14.76 15.52 24.87
CA ILE A 16 15.71 14.92 23.92
C ILE A 16 15.02 13.88 23.04
N ASP A 17 15.59 13.63 21.86
CA ASP A 17 15.17 12.50 21.03
C ASP A 17 15.63 11.17 21.63
N PHE A 18 14.83 10.13 21.43
CA PHE A 18 15.09 8.77 21.86
C PHE A 18 14.54 7.79 20.81
N THR A 19 14.75 6.49 21.02
CA THR A 19 14.34 5.46 20.05
C THR A 19 12.86 5.60 19.69
N ASN A 20 12.57 5.62 18.39
CA ASN A 20 11.24 5.74 17.79
C ASN A 20 10.49 7.06 18.06
N SER A 21 11.11 8.04 18.72
CA SER A 21 10.49 9.35 18.91
C SER A 21 10.59 10.21 17.65
N PHE A 22 9.53 10.93 17.32
CA PHE A 22 9.54 11.99 16.31
C PHE A 22 9.32 13.33 17.02
N ASN A 23 10.17 14.31 16.73
CA ASN A 23 10.17 15.61 17.43
C ASN A 23 10.11 15.43 18.95
N LYS A 24 10.92 14.49 19.48
CA LYS A 24 11.03 14.13 20.90
C LYS A 24 9.78 13.50 21.54
N ILE A 25 8.76 13.13 20.74
CA ILE A 25 7.55 12.44 21.19
C ILE A 25 7.41 11.08 20.50
N LEU A 26 7.31 10.02 21.29
CA LEU A 26 6.86 8.71 20.81
C LEU A 26 5.38 8.54 21.14
N LEU A 27 4.59 8.15 20.13
CA LEU A 27 3.20 7.76 20.30
C LEU A 27 3.09 6.24 20.24
N GLU A 28 2.21 5.67 21.06
CA GLU A 28 1.97 4.23 21.13
C GLU A 28 0.45 3.99 21.19
N TYR A 29 -0.05 3.04 20.40
CA TYR A 29 -1.43 2.57 20.50
C TYR A 29 -1.68 1.91 21.86
N ASN A 30 -2.95 1.81 22.29
CA ASN A 30 -3.26 1.22 23.57
C ASN A 30 -2.78 -0.24 23.70
N ASN A 31 -2.72 -0.98 22.58
CA ASN A 31 -2.22 -2.35 22.47
C ASN A 31 -0.69 -2.49 22.68
N GLY A 32 0.06 -1.39 22.77
CA GLY A 32 1.51 -1.39 22.96
C GLY A 32 2.34 -1.26 21.69
N THR A 33 1.72 -1.11 20.52
CA THR A 33 2.41 -0.91 19.24
C THR A 33 2.85 0.55 19.08
N ASP A 34 4.12 0.77 18.78
CA ASP A 34 4.68 2.09 18.49
C ASP A 34 4.15 2.65 17.16
N ILE A 35 3.86 3.95 17.12
CA ILE A 35 3.43 4.69 15.93
C ILE A 35 4.66 5.36 15.30
N LEU A 36 5.12 4.79 14.19
CA LEU A 36 6.41 5.11 13.57
C LEU A 36 6.34 6.11 12.40
N ASP A 37 5.15 6.56 12.02
CA ASP A 37 5.00 7.58 10.97
C ASP A 37 5.26 8.98 11.54
N GLU A 38 5.95 9.84 10.77
CA GLU A 38 6.26 11.21 11.21
C GLU A 38 4.99 12.03 11.46
N ILE A 39 4.01 11.90 10.56
CA ILE A 39 2.65 12.45 10.68
C ILE A 39 1.66 11.27 10.57
N PRO A 40 1.31 10.63 11.69
CA PRO A 40 0.44 9.46 11.65
C PRO A 40 -1.02 9.86 11.41
N VAL A 41 -1.72 9.05 10.62
CA VAL A 41 -3.18 9.10 10.44
C VAL A 41 -3.82 8.20 11.48
N ILE A 42 -4.69 8.76 12.32
CA ILE A 42 -5.29 8.06 13.46
C ILE A 42 -6.82 8.20 13.39
N SER A 43 -7.52 7.10 13.60
CA SER A 43 -8.98 7.10 13.64
C SER A 43 -9.51 7.94 14.81
N CYS A 44 -10.63 8.63 14.60
CA CYS A 44 -11.25 9.38 15.69
C CYS A 44 -11.66 8.49 16.86
N ASN A 45 -11.62 9.03 18.08
CA ASN A 45 -11.85 8.33 19.35
C ASN A 45 -10.81 7.25 19.70
N GLU A 46 -9.72 7.13 18.94
CA GLU A 46 -8.63 6.23 19.28
C GLU A 46 -7.95 6.67 20.58
N ILE A 47 -7.55 5.70 21.41
CA ILE A 47 -6.86 5.96 22.68
C ILE A 47 -5.37 5.66 22.49
N ILE A 48 -4.54 6.69 22.63
CA ILE A 48 -3.09 6.58 22.46
C ILE A 48 -2.32 6.99 23.73
N LYS A 49 -1.07 6.57 23.82
CA LYS A 49 -0.12 7.00 24.85
C LYS A 49 0.94 7.88 24.20
N ALA A 50 1.32 8.95 24.89
CA ALA A 50 2.47 9.77 24.53
C ALA A 50 3.63 9.52 25.50
N LYS A 51 4.84 9.36 24.97
CA LYS A 51 6.08 9.19 25.74
C LYS A 51 7.09 10.26 25.37
N VAL A 52 7.82 10.74 26.37
CA VAL A 52 8.87 11.75 26.24
C VAL A 52 10.04 11.41 27.15
N GLU A 53 11.25 11.79 26.74
CA GLU A 53 12.44 11.72 27.58
C GLU A 53 12.93 13.13 27.92
N ALA A 54 12.84 13.49 29.20
CA ALA A 54 13.36 14.76 29.69
C ALA A 54 14.82 14.58 30.13
N LYS A 55 15.65 15.60 29.92
CA LYS A 55 17.04 15.68 30.36
C LYS A 55 17.29 16.97 31.14
N ASN A 56 18.03 16.84 32.24
CA ASN A 56 18.52 17.99 32.99
C ASN A 56 19.87 18.41 32.41
N PHE A 57 19.91 19.56 31.74
CA PHE A 57 21.11 20.16 31.17
C PHE A 57 21.82 21.09 32.16
N GLY A 58 21.14 21.44 33.26
CA GLY A 58 21.62 22.30 34.31
C GLY A 58 22.61 21.64 35.28
N SER A 59 23.00 22.43 36.28
CA SER A 59 23.99 22.08 37.31
C SER A 59 23.35 21.68 38.66
N PHE A 60 22.04 21.80 38.77
CA PHE A 60 21.29 21.59 40.02
C PHE A 60 20.31 20.43 39.91
N TYR A 61 19.81 19.96 41.06
CA TYR A 61 18.72 19.00 41.09
C TYR A 61 17.40 19.72 40.81
N GLU A 62 16.60 19.18 39.88
CA GLU A 62 15.36 19.83 39.45
C GLU A 62 14.11 19.00 39.78
N ASN A 63 13.03 19.69 40.12
CA ASN A 63 11.69 19.10 40.22
C ASN A 63 10.87 19.58 39.02
N VAL A 64 10.53 18.65 38.13
CA VAL A 64 9.96 18.93 36.81
C VAL A 64 8.50 18.54 36.80
N THR A 65 7.65 19.49 36.44
CA THR A 65 6.24 19.24 36.13
C THR A 65 6.08 19.02 34.64
N LEU A 66 5.26 18.05 34.25
CA LEU A 66 5.04 17.68 32.84
C LEU A 66 3.55 17.74 32.51
N ASN A 67 3.20 18.56 31.53
CA ASN A 67 1.84 18.70 31.03
C ASN A 67 1.80 18.44 29.53
N GLY A 68 0.70 17.86 29.06
CA GLY A 68 0.45 17.64 27.64
C GLY A 68 -0.89 18.16 27.19
N ASP A 69 -0.97 18.54 25.92
CA ASP A 69 -2.19 18.90 25.21
C ASP A 69 -2.19 18.22 23.84
N ALA A 70 -3.34 17.68 23.44
CA ALA A 70 -3.55 17.13 22.10
C ALA A 70 -4.80 17.77 21.50
N GLY A 71 -4.63 18.85 20.74
CA GLY A 71 -5.76 19.56 20.11
C GLY A 71 -6.80 20.07 21.10
N GLY A 72 -6.39 20.50 22.30
CA GLY A 72 -7.28 20.92 23.39
C GLY A 72 -7.63 19.82 24.41
N ILE A 73 -7.22 18.57 24.17
CA ILE A 73 -7.34 17.49 25.15
C ILE A 73 -6.12 17.55 26.08
N VAL A 74 -6.33 18.03 27.30
CA VAL A 74 -5.28 18.12 28.32
C VAL A 74 -5.04 16.75 28.95
N PHE A 75 -3.78 16.33 29.01
CA PHE A 75 -3.33 15.10 29.67
C PHE A 75 -2.10 15.35 30.54
N SER A 76 -1.82 14.42 31.45
CA SER A 76 -0.70 14.55 32.40
C SER A 76 0.27 13.38 32.30
N LEU A 77 1.52 13.66 32.65
CA LEU A 77 2.57 12.66 32.87
C LEU A 77 3.00 12.72 34.33
N ASN A 78 3.63 11.66 34.84
CA ASN A 78 4.21 11.71 36.19
C ASN A 78 5.33 12.75 36.26
N ASN A 79 5.23 13.66 37.22
CA ASN A 79 6.31 14.61 37.54
C ASN A 79 7.64 13.89 37.84
N ILE A 80 8.75 14.59 37.62
CA ILE A 80 10.10 14.10 37.92
C ILE A 80 10.59 14.83 39.15
N ASN A 81 10.88 14.09 40.23
CA ASN A 81 11.41 14.67 41.47
C ASN A 81 12.92 14.44 41.56
N ASN A 82 13.66 15.45 42.00
CA ASN A 82 15.11 15.41 42.23
C ASN A 82 15.91 14.89 41.03
N MET A 83 15.61 15.41 39.85
CA MET A 83 16.30 15.07 38.62
C MET A 83 17.76 15.52 38.69
N ILE A 84 18.70 14.57 38.67
CA ILE A 84 20.13 14.86 38.83
C ILE A 84 20.70 15.61 37.62
N PRO A 85 21.73 16.46 37.80
CA PRO A 85 22.45 17.09 36.69
C PRO A 85 22.92 16.07 35.65
N GLY A 86 22.63 16.31 34.37
CA GLY A 86 22.96 15.41 33.25
C GLY A 86 22.09 14.14 33.15
N GLY A 87 21.21 13.89 34.12
CA GLY A 87 20.34 12.72 34.13
C GLY A 87 19.21 12.81 33.11
N THR A 88 18.67 11.67 32.70
CA THR A 88 17.49 11.56 31.83
C THR A 88 16.38 10.77 32.50
N ASN A 89 15.13 11.04 32.13
CA ASN A 89 13.95 10.36 32.67
C ASN A 89 12.90 10.18 31.56
N LEU A 90 12.59 8.93 31.22
CA LEU A 90 11.46 8.60 30.36
C LEU A 90 10.14 8.71 31.12
N ARG A 91 9.13 9.30 30.49
CA ARG A 91 7.77 9.43 31.02
C ARG A 91 6.73 9.09 29.97
N THR A 92 5.62 8.55 30.45
CA THR A 92 4.44 8.19 29.65
C THR A 92 3.23 8.92 30.19
N SER A 93 2.29 9.28 29.32
CA SER A 93 0.95 9.79 29.68
C SER A 93 0.23 8.85 30.65
N LEU A 94 -0.50 9.41 31.61
CA LEU A 94 -1.24 8.67 32.63
C LEU A 94 -2.58 8.14 32.11
N SER A 95 -3.04 7.02 32.66
CA SER A 95 -4.39 6.47 32.42
C SER A 95 -5.47 7.50 32.81
N PRO A 96 -6.55 7.68 32.02
CA PRO A 96 -7.03 6.84 30.90
C PRO A 96 -6.31 7.05 29.55
N TYR A 97 -5.11 7.62 29.55
CA TYR A 97 -4.35 8.01 28.36
C TYR A 97 -5.11 9.05 27.53
N ILE A 98 -4.71 9.25 26.27
CA ILE A 98 -5.19 10.34 25.44
C ILE A 98 -6.29 9.78 24.53
N ASN A 99 -7.55 10.08 24.82
CA ASN A 99 -8.67 9.76 23.95
C ASN A 99 -8.85 10.86 22.89
N LEU A 100 -8.49 10.57 21.64
CA LEU A 100 -8.52 11.49 20.51
C LEU A 100 -9.94 11.67 19.94
N ASN A 101 -10.89 12.08 20.79
CA ASN A 101 -12.23 12.49 20.38
C ASN A 101 -12.19 13.89 19.75
N LEU A 102 -11.55 13.98 18.59
CA LEU A 102 -11.38 15.17 17.78
C LEU A 102 -12.04 14.95 16.42
N PRO A 103 -12.63 15.98 15.80
CA PRO A 103 -13.11 15.88 14.43
C PRO A 103 -11.94 15.75 13.46
N SER A 104 -12.21 15.31 12.22
CA SER A 104 -11.14 15.12 11.22
C SER A 104 -10.34 16.40 10.98
N GLY A 105 -9.01 16.26 10.85
CA GLY A 105 -8.10 17.37 10.64
C GLY A 105 -6.72 17.15 11.28
N PHE A 106 -5.86 18.17 11.15
CA PHE A 106 -4.50 18.14 11.70
C PHE A 106 -4.44 18.78 13.09
N TYR A 107 -3.78 18.11 14.03
CA TYR A 107 -3.62 18.57 15.41
C TYR A 107 -2.18 18.40 15.87
N ASN A 108 -1.77 19.25 16.81
CA ASN A 108 -0.47 19.14 17.48
C ASN A 108 -0.65 18.49 18.85
N ILE A 109 0.13 17.44 19.11
CA ILE A 109 0.40 16.95 20.45
C ILE A 109 1.59 17.75 20.98
N THR A 110 1.36 18.51 22.04
CA THR A 110 2.35 19.36 22.70
C THR A 110 2.61 18.84 24.11
N ILE A 111 3.87 18.71 24.51
CA ILE A 111 4.26 18.35 25.88
C ILE A 111 5.30 19.36 26.35
N GLU A 112 5.16 19.82 27.60
CA GLU A 112 5.99 20.88 28.19
C GLU A 112 6.62 20.46 29.52
N THR A 113 7.89 20.81 29.72
CA THR A 113 8.59 20.76 31.03
C THR A 113 8.48 22.12 31.73
N ILE A 114 8.09 22.08 33.00
CA ILE A 114 7.98 23.28 33.83
C ILE A 114 8.83 23.09 35.09
N ILE A 115 9.81 23.97 35.27
CA ILE A 115 10.62 24.14 36.49
C ILE A 115 10.54 25.62 36.95
N PRO A 116 10.84 25.93 38.23
CA PRO A 116 10.67 27.30 38.75
C PRO A 116 11.53 28.38 38.11
N ILE A 117 12.75 28.00 37.70
CA ILE A 117 13.71 28.86 36.98
C ILE A 117 14.30 27.97 35.89
N ASP A 118 14.17 28.40 34.63
CA ASP A 118 14.76 27.72 33.49
C ASP A 118 15.45 28.77 32.61
N ASP A 119 16.74 28.58 32.37
CA ASP A 119 17.59 29.48 31.61
C ASP A 119 17.45 29.26 30.09
N ASN A 120 16.81 28.17 29.64
CA ASN A 120 16.65 27.82 28.24
C ASN A 120 15.25 27.31 27.87
N LEU A 121 14.28 28.21 27.87
CA LEU A 121 12.88 27.89 27.51
C LEU A 121 12.65 27.26 26.11
N SER A 122 13.64 27.28 25.21
CA SER A 122 13.48 26.79 23.84
C SER A 122 13.46 25.27 23.71
N ASN A 123 13.96 24.54 24.73
CA ASN A 123 14.01 23.09 24.73
C ASN A 123 12.91 22.45 25.61
N ASN A 124 12.12 23.27 26.31
CA ASN A 124 11.09 22.85 27.25
C ASN A 124 9.84 22.28 26.58
N GLN A 125 9.71 22.44 25.25
CA GLN A 125 8.53 22.03 24.52
C GLN A 125 8.89 21.00 23.45
N ALA A 126 8.09 19.94 23.39
CA ALA A 126 8.08 18.96 22.31
C ALA A 126 6.72 19.02 21.61
N ILE A 127 6.73 18.97 20.27
CA ILE A 127 5.53 19.09 19.44
C ILE A 127 5.56 18.03 18.35
N ARG A 128 4.51 17.22 18.23
CA ARG A 128 4.33 16.26 17.14
C ARG A 128 2.94 16.41 16.53
N THR A 129 2.88 16.50 15.21
CA THR A 129 1.63 16.63 14.45
C THR A 129 1.01 15.27 14.20
N ILE A 130 -0.32 15.18 14.29
CA ILE A 130 -1.12 14.01 13.92
C ILE A 130 -2.24 14.44 12.97
N GLU A 131 -2.71 13.50 12.14
CA GLU A 131 -3.92 13.65 11.35
C GLU A 131 -5.02 12.76 11.94
N ILE A 132 -6.18 13.35 12.23
CA ILE A 132 -7.35 12.59 12.66
C ILE A 132 -8.23 12.36 11.43
N GLN A 133 -8.60 11.10 11.19
CA GLN A 133 -9.55 10.72 10.17
C GLN A 133 -10.77 10.05 10.82
N CYS A 134 -11.95 10.62 10.59
CA CYS A 134 -13.21 9.99 10.97
C CYS A 134 -13.71 9.22 9.76
N GLU A 135 -14.06 7.95 9.93
CA GLU A 135 -14.85 7.27 8.92
C GLU A 135 -16.20 7.99 8.81
N THR A 136 -16.52 8.47 7.62
CA THR A 136 -17.86 8.96 7.32
C THR A 136 -18.71 7.75 6.98
N PRO A 137 -19.82 7.49 7.69
CA PRO A 137 -20.67 6.36 7.37
C PRO A 137 -21.21 6.52 5.94
N GLU A 138 -21.22 5.44 5.17
CA GLU A 138 -21.77 5.42 3.81
C GLU A 138 -23.26 5.77 3.82
N CYS A 139 -23.96 5.38 4.88
CA CYS A 139 -25.38 5.62 5.07
C CYS A 139 -25.72 5.98 6.52
N THR A 140 -26.83 6.71 6.69
CA THR A 140 -27.45 6.95 7.99
C THR A 140 -28.87 6.38 8.08
N GLN A 141 -29.46 6.10 6.91
CA GLN A 141 -30.82 5.59 6.75
C GLN A 141 -30.84 4.64 5.55
N ASN A 142 -31.78 3.69 5.54
CA ASN A 142 -31.91 2.71 4.45
C ASN A 142 -32.04 3.35 3.05
N ASN A 143 -32.68 4.52 2.94
CA ASN A 143 -32.86 5.21 1.67
C ASN A 143 -31.56 5.80 1.10
N ASP A 144 -30.51 5.92 1.90
CA ASP A 144 -29.20 6.34 1.41
C ASP A 144 -28.54 5.23 0.56
N CYS A 145 -28.93 3.96 0.80
CA CYS A 145 -28.41 2.77 0.13
C CYS A 145 -29.17 2.41 -1.16
N GLY A 146 -30.13 3.23 -1.58
CA GLY A 146 -30.91 3.01 -2.79
C GLY A 146 -32.42 2.94 -2.53
N ASN A 147 -33.15 2.46 -3.53
CA ASN A 147 -34.59 2.30 -3.47
C ASN A 147 -34.97 0.81 -3.43
N VAL A 148 -36.15 0.52 -2.86
CA VAL A 148 -36.74 -0.81 -2.97
C VAL A 148 -37.05 -1.09 -4.43
N ASP A 149 -36.56 -2.21 -4.95
CA ASP A 149 -36.87 -2.70 -6.29
C ASP A 149 -37.42 -4.13 -6.23
N SER A 150 -38.21 -4.50 -7.25
CA SER A 150 -38.78 -5.82 -7.35
C SER A 150 -38.86 -6.30 -8.80
N TYR A 151 -38.46 -7.54 -9.05
CA TYR A 151 -38.53 -8.16 -10.36
C TYR A 151 -38.99 -9.62 -10.27
N LEU A 152 -39.62 -10.08 -11.35
CA LEU A 152 -40.03 -11.47 -11.50
C LEU A 152 -38.86 -12.28 -12.05
N THR A 153 -38.60 -13.43 -11.43
CA THR A 153 -37.63 -14.42 -11.89
C THR A 153 -38.11 -15.82 -11.52
N CYS A 154 -37.36 -16.84 -11.91
CA CYS A 154 -37.62 -18.22 -11.53
C CYS A 154 -36.81 -18.61 -10.28
N ASP A 155 -37.42 -19.37 -9.38
CA ASP A 155 -36.69 -20.08 -8.32
C ASP A 155 -36.07 -21.34 -8.93
N GLY A 156 -34.88 -21.19 -9.50
CA GLY A 156 -34.28 -22.22 -10.35
C GLY A 156 -35.16 -22.50 -11.57
N LEU A 157 -35.55 -23.76 -11.76
CA LEU A 157 -36.46 -24.21 -12.82
C LEU A 157 -37.91 -24.35 -12.36
N ASP A 158 -38.24 -24.05 -11.10
CA ASP A 158 -39.55 -24.37 -10.55
C ASP A 158 -40.56 -23.25 -10.79
N ASN A 159 -40.68 -22.34 -9.84
CA ASN A 159 -41.83 -21.45 -9.73
C ASN A 159 -41.44 -20.02 -10.08
N VAL A 160 -42.40 -19.24 -10.57
CA VAL A 160 -42.20 -17.79 -10.72
C VAL A 160 -42.20 -17.19 -9.31
N ILE A 161 -41.11 -16.51 -8.96
CA ILE A 161 -40.98 -15.73 -7.73
C ILE A 161 -40.84 -14.23 -8.06
N ASN A 162 -41.36 -13.41 -7.16
CA ASN A 162 -41.05 -11.99 -7.12
C ASN A 162 -39.95 -11.78 -6.09
N VAL A 163 -38.78 -11.34 -6.54
CA VAL A 163 -37.64 -10.99 -5.69
C VAL A 163 -37.78 -9.51 -5.37
N THR A 164 -37.84 -9.16 -4.08
CA THR A 164 -37.87 -7.76 -3.63
C THR A 164 -36.63 -7.47 -2.82
N ASN A 165 -35.83 -6.50 -3.29
CA ASN A 165 -34.61 -6.05 -2.64
C ASN A 165 -34.91 -4.82 -1.77
N PHE A 166 -34.67 -4.94 -0.48
CA PHE A 166 -34.76 -3.84 0.47
C PHE A 166 -33.36 -3.35 0.80
N PRO A 167 -32.96 -2.13 0.40
CA PRO A 167 -31.71 -1.55 0.86
C PRO A 167 -31.78 -1.33 2.37
N ILE A 168 -30.71 -1.69 3.09
CA ILE A 168 -30.60 -1.55 4.54
C ILE A 168 -29.29 -0.87 4.89
N CYS A 169 -29.36 0.10 5.78
CA CYS A 169 -28.19 0.68 6.42
C CYS A 169 -27.99 0.03 7.80
N THR A 170 -26.87 -0.66 7.99
CA THR A 170 -26.50 -1.25 9.30
C THR A 170 -25.09 -0.80 9.64
N ASP A 171 -24.91 -0.22 10.84
CA ASP A 171 -23.62 0.27 11.33
C ASP A 171 -22.87 1.23 10.37
N GLY A 172 -23.61 1.93 9.50
CA GLY A 172 -23.06 2.89 8.55
C GLY A 172 -22.65 2.30 7.20
N GLU A 173 -22.85 1.01 6.98
CA GLU A 173 -22.61 0.31 5.72
C GLU A 173 -23.92 -0.06 5.02
N CYS A 174 -23.91 0.02 3.69
CA CYS A 174 -25.05 -0.38 2.87
C CYS A 174 -25.07 -1.89 2.62
N GLY A 175 -26.21 -2.50 2.89
CA GLY A 175 -26.50 -3.89 2.56
C GLY A 175 -27.86 -4.04 1.91
N GLU A 176 -28.21 -5.28 1.60
CA GLU A 176 -29.49 -5.63 0.99
C GLU A 176 -30.17 -6.74 1.80
N ASN A 177 -31.50 -6.67 1.88
CA ASN A 177 -32.34 -7.75 2.38
C ASN A 177 -33.30 -8.19 1.29
N ILE A 178 -33.20 -9.45 0.91
CA ILE A 178 -33.89 -10.03 -0.24
C ILE A 178 -35.06 -10.87 0.28
N ILE A 179 -36.27 -10.56 -0.20
CA ILE A 179 -37.47 -11.36 0.07
C ILE A 179 -37.97 -11.98 -1.23
N ASN A 180 -38.07 -13.31 -1.25
CA ASN A 180 -38.59 -14.07 -2.38
C ASN A 180 -40.03 -14.51 -2.08
N ASN A 181 -40.98 -14.13 -2.95
CA ASN A 181 -42.38 -14.54 -2.83
C ASN A 181 -42.80 -15.35 -4.05
N THR A 182 -43.29 -16.58 -3.86
CA THR A 182 -43.86 -17.38 -4.95
C THR A 182 -45.14 -16.75 -5.49
N ILE A 183 -45.15 -16.45 -6.79
CA ILE A 183 -46.26 -15.83 -7.51
C ILE A 183 -47.09 -16.89 -8.23
N GLU A 184 -46.42 -17.83 -8.89
CA GLU A 184 -47.06 -18.87 -9.71
C GLU A 184 -46.31 -20.19 -9.55
N ILE A 185 -47.06 -21.28 -9.38
CA ILE A 185 -46.49 -22.63 -9.33
C ILE A 185 -46.48 -23.20 -10.74
N CYS A 186 -45.30 -23.50 -11.27
CA CYS A 186 -45.19 -24.00 -12.63
C CYS A 186 -45.12 -25.53 -12.67
N GLU A 187 -46.08 -26.16 -13.34
CA GLU A 187 -46.14 -27.63 -13.44
C GLU A 187 -45.03 -28.21 -14.33
N PHE A 188 -44.58 -27.47 -15.33
CA PHE A 188 -43.58 -27.92 -16.33
C PHE A 188 -42.26 -27.16 -16.26
N GLY A 189 -42.13 -26.27 -15.26
CA GLY A 189 -40.96 -25.45 -14.98
C GLY A 189 -41.14 -23.96 -15.30
N CYS A 190 -40.12 -23.16 -15.01
CA CYS A 190 -40.08 -21.72 -15.20
C CYS A 190 -38.83 -21.30 -15.99
N TYR A 191 -38.99 -20.32 -16.88
CA TYR A 191 -37.88 -19.64 -17.55
C TYR A 191 -38.16 -18.15 -17.72
N GLY A 192 -37.18 -17.29 -17.42
CA GLY A 192 -37.28 -15.85 -17.60
C GLY A 192 -38.41 -15.18 -16.78
N GLY A 193 -38.78 -15.76 -15.63
CA GLY A 193 -39.88 -15.27 -14.78
C GLY A 193 -41.28 -15.62 -15.29
N VAL A 194 -41.41 -16.65 -16.15
CA VAL A 194 -42.68 -17.14 -16.67
C VAL A 194 -42.71 -18.67 -16.65
N CYS A 195 -43.86 -19.27 -16.34
CA CYS A 195 -44.03 -20.71 -16.45
C CYS A 195 -43.95 -21.17 -17.92
N ILE A 196 -43.22 -22.25 -18.17
CA ILE A 196 -43.16 -22.89 -19.47
C ILE A 196 -44.26 -23.94 -19.61
N SER A 197 -44.65 -24.22 -20.85
CA SER A 197 -45.54 -25.33 -21.18
C SER A 197 -44.78 -26.65 -21.25
N GLN A 198 -45.51 -27.76 -21.23
CA GLN A 198 -44.95 -29.09 -21.43
C GLN A 198 -43.99 -29.14 -22.63
N CYS A 199 -42.77 -29.65 -22.43
CA CYS A 199 -41.78 -29.84 -23.49
C CYS A 199 -42.02 -31.15 -24.25
N ASN A 200 -41.65 -31.21 -25.53
CA ASN A 200 -41.62 -32.44 -26.32
C ASN A 200 -40.20 -32.82 -26.71
N ASP A 201 -39.35 -31.83 -26.96
CA ASP A 201 -37.92 -31.97 -27.29
C ASP A 201 -37.09 -30.93 -26.52
N ASN A 202 -35.77 -31.08 -26.47
CA ASN A 202 -34.87 -30.18 -25.73
C ASN A 202 -34.95 -28.71 -26.21
N SER A 203 -35.39 -28.45 -27.45
CA SER A 203 -35.56 -27.09 -27.96
C SER A 203 -36.70 -26.30 -27.31
N ASP A 204 -37.61 -27.00 -26.61
CA ASP A 204 -38.69 -26.38 -25.85
C ASP A 204 -38.22 -25.94 -24.45
N CYS A 205 -37.01 -26.32 -24.06
CA CYS A 205 -36.37 -25.96 -22.80
C CYS A 205 -35.44 -24.74 -22.98
N PRO A 206 -34.98 -24.13 -21.87
CA PRO A 206 -33.99 -23.06 -21.91
C PRO A 206 -32.75 -23.45 -22.73
N SER A 207 -32.08 -22.44 -23.29
CA SER A 207 -30.78 -22.66 -23.96
C SER A 207 -29.71 -23.01 -22.93
N ASP A 208 -28.81 -23.92 -23.29
CA ASP A 208 -27.64 -24.25 -22.47
C ASP A 208 -26.83 -22.98 -22.15
N GLU A 209 -26.36 -22.89 -20.90
CA GLU A 209 -25.60 -21.76 -20.38
C GLU A 209 -24.22 -22.23 -19.95
N HIS A 210 -23.19 -21.43 -20.23
CA HIS A 210 -21.84 -21.68 -19.75
C HIS A 210 -21.34 -20.42 -19.05
N THR A 211 -20.79 -20.61 -17.86
CA THR A 211 -20.12 -19.55 -17.10
C THR A 211 -18.68 -19.95 -16.85
N GLU A 212 -17.77 -19.03 -17.10
CA GLU A 212 -16.34 -19.17 -16.92
C GLU A 212 -15.93 -18.24 -15.77
N GLN A 213 -15.11 -18.72 -14.84
CA GLN A 213 -14.64 -17.91 -13.72
C GLN A 213 -13.21 -18.29 -13.34
N CYS A 214 -12.35 -17.28 -13.19
CA CYS A 214 -11.01 -17.50 -12.65
C CYS A 214 -11.03 -17.82 -11.14
N LEU A 215 -10.42 -18.93 -10.74
CA LEU A 215 -10.12 -19.29 -9.35
C LEU A 215 -8.61 -19.35 -9.16
N GLY A 216 -7.98 -18.19 -8.96
CA GLY A 216 -6.52 -18.08 -8.97
C GLY A 216 -5.98 -18.27 -10.39
N ASN A 217 -5.18 -19.32 -10.61
CA ASN A 217 -4.57 -19.63 -11.91
C ASN A 217 -5.34 -20.71 -12.71
N GLU A 218 -6.52 -21.10 -12.24
CA GLU A 218 -7.37 -22.10 -12.89
C GLU A 218 -8.64 -21.43 -13.41
N LEU A 219 -9.13 -21.90 -14.57
CA LEU A 219 -10.41 -21.50 -15.11
C LEU A 219 -11.47 -22.54 -14.73
N ASN A 220 -12.44 -22.11 -13.92
CA ASN A 220 -13.59 -22.94 -13.58
C ASN A 220 -14.70 -22.70 -14.60
N VAL A 221 -15.04 -23.73 -15.36
CA VAL A 221 -16.10 -23.70 -16.36
C VAL A 221 -17.29 -24.49 -15.84
N THR A 222 -18.41 -23.80 -15.64
CA THR A 222 -19.69 -24.40 -15.29
C THR A 222 -20.59 -24.40 -16.52
N ALA A 223 -20.90 -25.59 -17.02
CA ALA A 223 -21.86 -25.79 -18.09
C ALA A 223 -23.19 -26.29 -17.50
N VAL A 224 -24.26 -25.54 -17.73
CA VAL A 224 -25.64 -25.92 -17.40
C VAL A 224 -26.34 -26.28 -18.70
N GLY A 225 -26.66 -27.56 -18.87
CA GLY A 225 -27.44 -28.06 -19.99
C GLY A 225 -28.90 -28.25 -19.60
N TYR A 226 -29.82 -27.99 -20.52
CA TYR A 226 -31.26 -28.21 -20.31
C TYR A 226 -31.81 -29.26 -21.27
N PHE A 227 -32.65 -30.16 -20.75
CA PHE A 227 -33.23 -31.22 -21.56
C PHE A 227 -34.66 -31.55 -21.15
N CYS A 228 -35.43 -32.04 -22.12
CA CYS A 228 -36.81 -32.45 -21.87
C CYS A 228 -36.86 -33.89 -21.35
N ASN A 229 -37.40 -34.08 -20.15
CA ASN A 229 -37.62 -35.39 -19.56
C ASN A 229 -39.10 -35.56 -19.19
N GLN A 230 -39.79 -36.48 -19.88
CA GLN A 230 -41.21 -36.80 -19.63
C GLN A 230 -42.16 -35.57 -19.64
N GLY A 231 -41.82 -34.54 -20.41
CA GLY A 231 -42.63 -33.32 -20.53
C GLY A 231 -42.25 -32.18 -19.58
N VAL A 232 -41.25 -32.37 -18.74
CA VAL A 232 -40.70 -31.35 -17.83
C VAL A 232 -39.27 -31.04 -18.25
N CYS A 233 -38.88 -29.77 -18.23
CA CYS A 233 -37.49 -29.40 -18.46
C CYS A 233 -36.66 -29.66 -17.20
N GLU A 234 -35.62 -30.46 -17.33
CA GLU A 234 -34.64 -30.76 -16.29
C GLU A 234 -33.29 -30.11 -16.65
N GLN A 235 -32.43 -29.91 -15.65
CA GLN A 235 -31.08 -29.38 -15.85
C GLN A 235 -30.01 -30.41 -15.45
N GLU A 236 -28.90 -30.37 -16.15
CA GLU A 236 -27.66 -31.05 -15.78
C GLU A 236 -26.53 -30.02 -15.66
N THR A 237 -25.79 -30.06 -14.56
CA THR A 237 -24.66 -29.15 -14.32
C THR A 237 -23.36 -29.93 -14.36
N ASN A 238 -22.46 -29.52 -15.23
CA ASN A 238 -21.11 -30.06 -15.36
C ASN A 238 -20.11 -28.98 -14.99
N ASN A 239 -19.24 -29.26 -14.02
CA ASN A 239 -18.14 -28.38 -13.64
C ASN A 239 -16.83 -29.00 -14.10
N THR A 240 -16.04 -28.24 -14.85
CA THR A 240 -14.71 -28.62 -15.31
C THR A 240 -13.71 -27.55 -14.91
N ILE A 241 -12.56 -27.97 -14.41
CA ILE A 241 -11.45 -27.08 -14.07
C ILE A 241 -10.38 -27.23 -15.15
N GLU A 242 -10.01 -26.12 -15.76
CA GLU A 242 -8.91 -26.01 -16.72
C GLU A 242 -7.71 -25.31 -16.05
N GLU A 243 -6.54 -25.95 -16.09
CA GLU A 243 -5.30 -25.36 -15.57
C GLU A 243 -4.76 -24.34 -16.59
N CYS A 244 -4.65 -23.06 -16.20
CA CYS A 244 -4.07 -22.03 -17.08
C CYS A 244 -2.56 -21.89 -16.82
N GLU A 245 -1.74 -22.33 -17.78
CA GLU A 245 -0.27 -22.31 -17.69
C GLU A 245 0.30 -20.90 -17.42
N PHE A 246 -0.34 -19.86 -17.96
CA PHE A 246 0.08 -18.44 -17.83
C PHE A 246 -0.84 -17.63 -16.92
N GLY A 247 -1.61 -18.31 -16.06
CA GLY A 247 -2.60 -17.70 -15.18
C GLY A 247 -3.93 -17.41 -15.89
N CYS A 248 -4.91 -16.95 -15.11
CA CYS A 248 -6.27 -16.68 -15.56
C CYS A 248 -6.61 -15.21 -15.30
N SER A 249 -7.14 -14.50 -16.31
CA SER A 249 -7.64 -13.14 -16.15
C SER A 249 -8.82 -12.87 -17.08
N ASN A 250 -9.72 -11.98 -16.66
CA ASN A 250 -10.97 -11.69 -17.40
C ASN A 250 -11.79 -12.95 -17.75
N ASP A 251 -11.84 -13.91 -16.81
CA ASP A 251 -12.53 -15.19 -16.98
C ASP A 251 -12.04 -16.02 -18.18
N GLN A 252 -10.77 -15.87 -18.55
CA GLN A 252 -10.11 -16.64 -19.61
C GLN A 252 -8.68 -17.01 -19.21
N CYS A 253 -8.17 -18.13 -19.73
CA CYS A 253 -6.75 -18.46 -19.59
C CYS A 253 -5.90 -17.47 -20.42
N ASN A 254 -4.82 -16.96 -19.82
CA ASN A 254 -3.91 -16.07 -20.50
C ASN A 254 -3.12 -16.83 -21.58
N GLU A 255 -2.91 -16.20 -22.72
CA GLU A 255 -1.98 -16.69 -23.74
C GLU A 255 -0.52 -16.36 -23.36
N PRO A 256 0.47 -17.14 -23.82
CA PRO A 256 1.87 -16.83 -23.60
C PRO A 256 2.24 -15.49 -24.26
N GLU A 257 3.10 -14.72 -23.62
CA GLU A 257 3.64 -13.45 -24.15
C GLU A 257 4.56 -13.70 -25.35
N CYS A 258 5.27 -14.83 -25.36
CA CYS A 258 6.21 -15.21 -26.41
C CYS A 258 6.19 -16.72 -26.68
N ASN A 259 6.55 -17.11 -27.91
CA ASN A 259 6.84 -18.50 -28.27
C ASN A 259 8.31 -18.70 -28.64
N THR A 260 8.98 -17.63 -29.06
CA THR A 260 10.39 -17.59 -29.42
C THR A 260 11.03 -16.31 -28.91
N ASP A 261 12.36 -16.30 -28.74
CA ASP A 261 13.13 -15.14 -28.28
C ASP A 261 12.85 -13.88 -29.12
N ASN A 262 12.60 -14.05 -30.43
CA ASN A 262 12.29 -12.95 -31.35
C ASN A 262 10.95 -12.25 -31.07
N ASP A 263 10.04 -12.88 -30.33
CA ASP A 263 8.76 -12.25 -29.95
C ASP A 263 8.97 -11.19 -28.84
N CYS A 264 10.09 -11.27 -28.12
CA CYS A 264 10.43 -10.41 -26.99
C CYS A 264 11.25 -9.17 -27.37
N GLY A 265 11.66 -9.05 -28.63
CA GLY A 265 12.38 -7.89 -29.16
C GLY A 265 13.66 -8.25 -29.92
N GLU A 266 14.52 -7.25 -30.10
CA GLU A 266 15.83 -7.39 -30.74
C GLU A 266 16.95 -7.16 -29.72
N ASP A 267 18.14 -7.69 -30.00
CA ASP A 267 19.33 -7.50 -29.17
C ASP A 267 19.71 -6.01 -29.08
N GLU A 268 19.91 -5.50 -27.87
CA GLU A 268 20.46 -4.17 -27.62
C GLU A 268 21.96 -4.27 -27.32
N ILE A 269 22.77 -3.49 -28.04
CA ILE A 269 24.23 -3.42 -27.82
C ILE A 269 24.59 -2.02 -27.33
N ASN A 270 25.14 -1.95 -26.11
CA ASN A 270 25.63 -0.74 -25.50
C ASN A 270 27.16 -0.77 -25.33
N ASN A 271 27.84 0.15 -26.00
CA ASN A 271 29.29 0.26 -26.01
C ASN A 271 29.75 1.46 -25.19
N PHE A 272 30.63 1.25 -24.21
CA PHE A 272 31.21 2.32 -23.40
C PHE A 272 32.66 2.02 -23.02
N CYS A 273 33.39 3.07 -22.64
CA CYS A 273 34.81 2.95 -22.28
C CYS A 273 34.98 2.88 -20.76
N VAL A 274 35.78 1.93 -20.28
CA VAL A 274 36.22 1.88 -18.87
C VAL A 274 37.75 1.90 -18.86
N GLY A 275 38.31 3.05 -18.52
CA GLY A 275 39.75 3.27 -18.71
C GLY A 275 40.10 3.26 -20.20
N ASP A 276 41.09 2.44 -20.57
CA ASP A 276 41.56 2.31 -21.95
C ASP A 276 40.82 1.22 -22.74
N ASP A 277 40.00 0.40 -22.09
CA ASP A 277 39.32 -0.75 -22.72
C ASP A 277 37.87 -0.41 -23.13
N LEU A 278 37.40 -1.07 -24.20
CA LEU A 278 36.03 -0.99 -24.67
C LEU A 278 35.21 -2.12 -24.04
N HIS A 279 34.14 -1.75 -23.34
CA HIS A 279 33.12 -2.65 -22.83
C HIS A 279 31.90 -2.63 -23.73
N SER A 280 31.45 -3.81 -24.15
CA SER A 280 30.26 -4.02 -24.96
C SER A 280 29.29 -4.90 -24.17
N ILE A 281 28.19 -4.30 -23.72
CA ILE A 281 27.10 -5.03 -23.09
C ILE A 281 26.06 -5.34 -24.17
N THR A 282 25.76 -6.63 -24.34
CA THR A 282 24.65 -7.11 -25.16
C THR A 282 23.54 -7.59 -24.24
N THR A 283 22.38 -6.96 -24.34
CA THR A 283 21.12 -7.41 -23.72
C THR A 283 20.32 -8.13 -24.80
N ALA A 284 20.13 -9.43 -24.65
CA ALA A 284 19.38 -10.27 -25.57
C ALA A 284 18.04 -10.66 -24.93
N PRO A 285 16.89 -10.30 -25.51
CA PRO A 285 15.60 -10.77 -25.02
C PRO A 285 15.48 -12.28 -25.25
N ILE A 286 14.97 -13.01 -24.26
CA ILE A 286 14.77 -14.46 -24.31
C ILE A 286 13.36 -14.82 -23.88
N CYS A 287 12.79 -15.84 -24.53
CA CYS A 287 11.49 -16.36 -24.16
C CYS A 287 11.66 -17.56 -23.23
N THR A 288 11.35 -17.37 -21.94
CA THR A 288 11.43 -18.44 -20.94
C THR A 288 10.03 -18.80 -20.46
N GLN A 289 9.57 -20.02 -20.78
CA GLN A 289 8.25 -20.50 -20.37
C GLN A 289 7.13 -19.50 -20.71
N GLY A 290 7.13 -18.96 -21.94
CA GLY A 290 6.09 -18.06 -22.41
C GLY A 290 6.12 -16.63 -21.87
N SER A 291 7.14 -16.25 -21.08
CA SER A 291 7.37 -14.89 -20.60
C SER A 291 8.65 -14.32 -21.19
N CYS A 292 8.64 -13.02 -21.50
CA CYS A 292 9.84 -12.33 -21.97
C CYS A 292 10.77 -11.98 -20.81
N ASP A 293 12.00 -12.46 -20.90
CA ASP A 293 13.12 -12.17 -19.99
C ASP A 293 14.29 -11.58 -20.79
N GLU A 294 15.36 -11.19 -20.11
CA GLU A 294 16.57 -10.66 -20.75
C GLU A 294 17.83 -11.38 -20.26
N THR A 295 18.77 -11.63 -21.16
CA THR A 295 20.11 -12.13 -20.84
C THR A 295 21.13 -11.06 -21.12
N ILE A 296 22.04 -10.81 -20.16
CA ILE A 296 23.09 -9.80 -20.29
C ILE A 296 24.43 -10.50 -20.49
N ASN A 297 25.15 -10.12 -21.55
CA ASN A 297 26.50 -10.57 -21.83
C ASN A 297 27.45 -9.37 -21.98
N GLU A 298 28.59 -9.40 -21.30
CA GLU A 298 29.61 -8.35 -21.40
C GLU A 298 30.85 -8.87 -22.12
N GLN A 299 31.30 -8.15 -23.14
CA GLN A 299 32.56 -8.39 -23.82
C GLN A 299 33.51 -7.22 -23.60
N ILE A 300 34.76 -7.53 -23.24
CA ILE A 300 35.81 -6.53 -23.03
C ILE A 300 36.82 -6.65 -24.17
N THR A 301 37.01 -5.56 -24.90
CA THR A 301 38.01 -5.43 -25.96
C THR A 301 39.12 -4.51 -25.50
N ASN A 302 40.34 -5.02 -25.41
CA ASN A 302 41.51 -4.22 -25.07
C ASN A 302 41.89 -3.31 -26.24
N CYS A 303 41.86 -1.99 -26.02
CA CYS A 303 42.21 -1.01 -27.04
C CYS A 303 43.66 -0.53 -26.86
N GLU A 304 44.54 -0.95 -27.77
CA GLU A 304 45.99 -0.62 -27.74
C GLU A 304 46.27 0.90 -27.69
N PHE A 305 45.36 1.73 -28.20
CA PHE A 305 45.49 3.20 -28.27
C PHE A 305 44.44 3.95 -27.43
N GLY A 306 43.84 3.26 -26.45
CA GLY A 306 42.77 3.77 -25.61
C GLY A 306 41.39 3.72 -26.26
N CYS A 307 40.36 3.98 -25.47
CA CYS A 307 38.95 3.98 -25.88
C CYS A 307 38.35 5.38 -25.76
N ALA A 308 37.57 5.80 -26.76
CA ALA A 308 36.78 7.03 -26.68
C ALA A 308 35.45 6.89 -27.44
N ASN A 309 34.39 7.50 -26.90
CA ASN A 309 33.04 7.52 -27.48
C ASN A 309 32.46 6.12 -27.82
N GLY A 310 32.80 5.09 -27.05
CA GLY A 310 32.30 3.72 -27.28
C GLY A 310 33.02 2.99 -28.42
N TYR A 311 34.23 3.42 -28.80
CA TYR A 311 35.07 2.75 -29.80
C TYR A 311 36.54 2.76 -29.38
N CYS A 312 37.30 1.75 -29.80
CA CYS A 312 38.75 1.78 -29.70
C CYS A 312 39.33 2.85 -30.64
N ASN A 313 40.24 3.66 -30.13
CA ASN A 313 40.96 4.64 -30.94
C ASN A 313 41.80 3.92 -31.99
N GLN A 314 41.77 4.42 -33.22
CA GLN A 314 42.68 3.96 -34.25
C GLN A 314 44.03 4.65 -34.09
N TYR A 315 45.12 3.88 -34.26
CA TYR A 315 46.45 4.46 -34.39
C TYR A 315 46.49 5.36 -35.62
N ASN A 316 46.52 6.67 -35.39
CA ASN A 316 46.78 7.64 -36.44
C ASN A 316 48.16 8.25 -36.17
N PRO A 317 49.25 7.70 -36.75
CA PRO A 317 50.56 8.29 -36.60
C PRO A 317 50.50 9.69 -37.22
N GLN A 318 50.61 10.73 -36.40
CA GLN A 318 50.98 12.05 -36.89
C GLN A 318 52.47 11.97 -37.22
N CYS A 319 52.79 11.68 -38.48
CA CYS A 319 54.12 11.93 -39.00
C CYS A 319 54.25 13.43 -39.28
N GLY A 320 55.31 14.02 -38.75
CA GLY A 320 55.67 15.41 -38.96
C GLY A 320 55.03 16.45 -38.03
N ASN A 321 55.74 17.56 -37.81
CA ASN A 321 55.27 18.71 -37.01
C ASN A 321 54.64 19.82 -37.87
N GLY A 322 54.41 19.53 -39.16
CA GLY A 322 53.95 20.47 -40.18
C GLY A 322 55.05 21.40 -40.71
N ILE A 323 56.32 21.20 -40.33
CA ILE A 323 57.46 22.04 -40.68
C ILE A 323 58.53 21.17 -41.35
N LEU A 324 58.73 21.37 -42.65
CA LEU A 324 59.84 20.75 -43.37
C LEU A 324 61.13 21.52 -43.03
N ASP A 325 62.01 20.92 -42.22
CA ASP A 325 63.26 21.56 -41.83
C ASP A 325 64.23 21.65 -43.02
N SER A 326 65.12 22.65 -42.98
CA SER A 326 66.04 22.95 -44.09
C SER A 326 67.05 21.82 -44.29
N GLY A 327 66.75 20.90 -45.21
CA GLY A 327 67.55 19.72 -45.53
C GLY A 327 66.72 18.44 -45.69
N GLU A 328 65.46 18.48 -45.25
CA GLU A 328 64.52 17.37 -45.37
C GLU A 328 63.77 17.42 -46.71
N GLN A 329 63.42 16.24 -47.24
CA GLN A 329 62.65 16.12 -48.49
C GLN A 329 61.14 15.92 -48.25
N CYS A 330 60.76 15.45 -47.06
CA CYS A 330 59.39 15.40 -46.55
C CYS A 330 59.42 15.46 -45.01
N ASP A 331 58.35 15.97 -44.41
CA ASP A 331 58.16 16.08 -42.94
C ASP A 331 57.70 14.71 -42.41
N ASP A 332 58.66 13.78 -42.29
CA ASP A 332 58.42 12.38 -41.91
C ASP A 332 58.43 12.13 -40.39
N GLY A 333 58.66 13.18 -39.58
CA GLY A 333 58.57 13.16 -38.11
C GLY A 333 59.91 13.07 -37.39
#